data_AF-A0A5C8T1X2-F1
#
_entry.id   AF-A0A5C8T1X2-F1
#
_cell.length_a   1.000
_cell.length_b   1.000
_cell.length_c   1.000
_cell.angle_alpha   90.00
_cell.angle_beta   90.00
_cell.angle_gamma   90.00
#
_symmetry.space_group_name_H-M   'P 1'
#
loop_
_entity.id
_entity.type
_entity.pdbx_description
1 polymer ?
#
loop_
_entity_poly.entity_id
_entity_poly.type
_entity_poly.pdbx_seq_one_letter_code
_entity_poly.pdbx_strand_id
1 'polypeptide(L)' 'TEAPPGRPNFAAVLVRAEALDFLYLDRRGHRRAGWRREGEGWQGEWRVP' A
#
# COMPACT_ATOMS: atom_id res chain seq x y z
N THR A 1 15.92 -32.97 -1.34
CA THR A 1 16.51 -32.14 -2.41
C THR A 1 16.61 -30.73 -1.92
N GLU A 2 17.82 -30.17 -1.91
CA GLU A 2 18.06 -28.78 -1.49
C GLU A 2 17.64 -27.83 -2.61
N ALA A 3 17.08 -26.67 -2.25
CA ALA A 3 16.71 -25.67 -3.24
C ALA A 3 17.99 -25.06 -3.84
N PRO A 4 17.99 -24.74 -5.15
CA PRO A 4 19.13 -24.07 -5.77
C PRO A 4 19.38 -22.70 -5.10
N PRO A 5 20.65 -22.23 -5.05
CA PRO A 5 20.97 -20.94 -4.49
C PRO A 5 20.26 -19.79 -5.24
N GLY A 6 19.94 -18.71 -4.52
CA GLY A 6 19.30 -17.53 -5.07
C GLY A 6 20.15 -16.85 -6.16
N ARG A 7 19.52 -16.04 -7.02
CA ARG A 7 20.21 -15.32 -8.09
C ARG A 7 21.10 -14.20 -7.53
N PRO A 8 22.28 -13.92 -8.14
CA PRO A 8 23.04 -12.71 -7.84
C PRO A 8 22.18 -11.45 -7.99
N ASN A 9 22.35 -10.50 -7.06
CA ASN A 9 21.60 -9.24 -6.99
C ASN A 9 20.10 -9.37 -6.68
N PHE A 10 19.61 -10.53 -6.24
CA PHE A 10 18.27 -10.64 -5.69
C PHE A 10 18.22 -10.10 -4.26
N ALA A 11 17.25 -9.24 -3.96
CA ALA A 11 16.99 -8.75 -2.60
C ALA A 11 15.48 -8.67 -2.34
N ALA A 12 15.08 -8.99 -1.12
CA ALA A 12 13.75 -8.69 -0.60
C ALA A 12 13.82 -7.42 0.25
N VAL A 13 12.80 -6.57 0.14
CA VAL A 13 12.70 -5.34 0.94
C VAL A 13 11.42 -5.42 1.76
N LEU A 14 11.55 -5.10 3.05
CA LEU A 14 10.41 -4.89 3.93
C LEU A 14 10.07 -3.39 3.93
N VAL A 15 8.83 -3.07 3.61
CA VAL A 15 8.30 -1.71 3.72
C VAL A 15 7.26 -1.64 4.82
N ARG A 16 7.34 -0.59 5.64
CA ARG A 16 6.29 -0.22 6.59
C ARG A 16 5.43 0.86 5.97
N ALA A 17 4.16 0.56 5.72
CA ALA A 17 3.24 1.57 5.20
C ALA A 17 2.89 2.57 6.32
N GLU A 18 3.21 3.85 6.07
CA GLU A 18 2.85 4.99 6.93
C GLU A 18 1.60 5.73 6.41
N ALA A 19 1.34 5.64 5.10
CA ALA A 19 0.15 6.18 4.45
C ALA A 19 -0.32 5.27 3.31
N LEU A 20 -1.63 5.27 3.07
CA LEU A 20 -2.26 4.58 1.95
C LEU A 20 -3.21 5.56 1.24
N ASP A 21 -3.32 5.40 -0.07
CA ASP A 21 -4.26 6.18 -0.87
C ASP A 21 -4.96 5.23 -1.85
N PHE A 22 -6.28 5.26 -1.85
CA PHE A 22 -7.10 4.39 -2.67
C PHE A 22 -7.91 5.25 -3.64
N LEU A 23 -7.77 4.94 -4.93
CA LEU A 23 -8.58 5.50 -5.99
C LEU A 23 -9.52 4.42 -6.52
N TYR A 24 -10.82 4.61 -6.31
CA TYR A 24 -11.86 3.79 -6.90
C TYR A 24 -12.39 4.46 -8.16
N LEU A 25 -12.14 3.81 -9.30
CA LEU A 25 -12.57 4.29 -10.61
C LEU A 25 -14.02 3.85 -10.87
N ASP A 26 -14.93 4.80 -10.84
CA ASP A 26 -16.33 4.65 -11.25
C ASP A 26 -16.62 5.54 -12.46
N ARG A 27 -17.47 5.04 -13.37
CA ARG A 27 -17.98 5.77 -14.54
C ARG A 27 -18.82 7.00 -14.17
N ARG A 28 -19.37 7.05 -12.96
CA ARG A 28 -20.21 8.18 -12.47
C ARG A 28 -19.45 9.22 -11.64
N GLY A 29 -18.14 9.06 -11.49
CA GLY A 29 -17.30 9.92 -10.67
C GLY A 29 -16.42 9.10 -9.74
N HIS A 30 -15.11 9.31 -9.84
CA HIS A 30 -14.14 8.56 -9.05
C HIS A 30 -14.26 8.89 -7.56
N ARG A 31 -13.87 7.96 -6.70
CA ARG A 31 -13.82 8.16 -5.26
C ARG A 31 -12.41 7.96 -4.79
N ARG A 32 -11.96 8.82 -3.88
CA ARG A 32 -10.64 8.72 -3.28
C ARG A 32 -10.74 8.72 -1.78
N ALA A 33 -9.94 7.88 -1.14
CA ALA A 33 -9.81 7.86 0.30
C ALA A 33 -8.33 7.72 0.67
N GLY A 34 -7.94 8.40 1.74
CA GLY A 34 -6.57 8.36 2.26
C GLY A 34 -6.57 7.84 3.68
N TRP A 35 -5.52 7.10 4.03
CA TRP A 35 -5.27 6.64 5.40
C TRP A 35 -3.86 7.03 5.83
N ARG A 36 -3.72 7.37 7.12
CA ARG A 36 -2.43 7.54 7.79
C ARG A 36 -2.39 6.65 9.01
N ARG A 37 -1.21 6.10 9.30
CA ARG A 37 -1.00 5.34 10.53
C ARG A 37 -0.97 6.30 11.72
N GLU A 38 -1.75 6.01 12.74
CA GLU A 38 -1.76 6.76 14.00
C GLU A 38 -1.74 5.77 15.17
N GLY A 39 -0.61 5.73 15.87
CA GLY A 39 -0.32 4.70 16.87
C GLY A 39 -0.37 3.29 16.25
N GLU A 40 -1.14 2.41 16.89
CA GLU A 40 -1.38 1.04 16.42
C GLU A 40 -2.49 0.95 15.36
N GLY A 41 -3.15 2.06 15.04
CA GLY A 41 -4.31 2.13 14.17
C GLY A 41 -4.07 2.88 12.86
N TRP A 42 -5.15 2.98 12.09
CA TRP A 42 -5.23 3.79 10.88
C TRP A 42 -6.36 4.81 11.03
N GLN A 43 -6.09 6.05 10.67
CA GLN A 43 -7.12 7.08 10.52
C GLN A 43 -7.34 7.37 9.04
N GLY A 44 -8.61 7.39 8.63
CA GLY A 44 -9.02 7.49 7.25
C GLY A 44 -9.96 8.67 6.99
N GLU A 45 -9.82 9.28 5.82
CA GLU A 45 -10.67 10.37 5.36
C GLU A 45 -11.07 10.16 3.88
N TRP A 46 -12.28 10.59 3.54
CA TRP A 46 -12.65 10.76 2.13
C TRP A 46 -11.96 11.99 1.58
N ARG A 47 -11.42 11.86 0.37
CA ARG A 47 -10.74 12.95 -0.33
C ARG A 47 -11.58 13.36 -1.53
N VAL A 48 -11.60 14.66 -1.80
CA VAL A 48 -12.06 15.15 -3.10
C VAL A 48 -11.19 14.47 -4.16
N PRO A 49 -11.79 13.90 -5.23
CA PRO A 49 -11.06 13.25 -6.30
C PRO A 49 -9.96 14.14 -6.90
#